data_AF-A0A9X1UPS3-F1
#
_entry.id   AF-A0A9X1UPS3-F1
#
_cell.length_a   1.000
_cell.length_b   1.000
_cell.length_c   1.000
_cell.angle_alpha   90.00
_cell.angle_beta   90.00
_cell.angle_gamma   90.00
#
_symmetry.space_group_name_H-M   'P 1'
#
loop_
_entity.id
_entity.type
_entity.pdbx_description
1 polymer ?
#
loop_
_entity_poly.entity_id
_entity_poly.type
_entity_poly.pdbx_seq_one_letter_code
_entity_poly.pdbx_strand_id
1 'polypeptide(L)'
;MVEPITALTVGYYVAEKAGDKLVDSGVEWLEKNVISRWNKHRGRQFFSQLVDELRKQEDVRYESATLNELLAKVIKGDKETSELFDAYRRVALCASKDIGPMVIAVFVAALWKKNIEAGDEEEQLFMAAEALNDRDFVDFIRWFTEKSEAANTPKHENLKLPDVPGLRVLELVTAKATRNTFHNGETPINLFTDVGAFAPKLQNLGVLVHFTRPARGGDPHRVDHFVGVTNAAVRLHVVASRVAAVKRAAT
;
A
#
# COMPACT_ATOMS: atom_id res chain seq x y z
N MET A 1 -4.85 20.04 -27.50
CA MET A 1 -3.46 20.48 -27.27
C MET A 1 -3.51 21.24 -25.94
N VAL A 2 -3.14 20.60 -24.83
CA VAL A 2 -3.24 21.21 -23.48
C VAL A 2 -1.81 21.55 -23.07
N GLU A 3 -1.56 22.85 -22.86
CA GLU A 3 -0.23 23.41 -22.57
C GLU A 3 0.26 23.05 -21.15
N PRO A 4 1.59 22.96 -20.94
CA PRO A 4 2.22 22.57 -19.68
C PRO A 4 2.34 23.80 -18.75
N ILE A 5 1.28 24.15 -18.02
CA ILE A 5 1.29 25.35 -17.15
C ILE A 5 1.59 25.02 -15.68
N THR A 6 1.54 23.77 -15.22
CA THR A 6 1.50 23.50 -13.77
C THR A 6 2.85 23.46 -13.05
N ALA A 7 3.98 23.26 -13.74
CA ALA A 7 5.29 23.16 -13.08
C ALA A 7 6.03 24.51 -12.99
N LEU A 8 5.92 25.35 -14.03
CA LEU A 8 6.67 26.61 -14.14
C LEU A 8 6.10 27.72 -13.26
N THR A 9 4.79 27.74 -13.02
CA THR A 9 4.16 28.77 -12.17
C THR A 9 4.38 28.52 -10.68
N VAL A 10 4.59 27.26 -10.27
CA VAL A 10 4.90 26.92 -8.87
C VAL A 10 6.33 27.36 -8.52
N GLY A 11 7.30 27.10 -9.40
CA GLY A 11 8.69 27.53 -9.18
C GLY A 11 8.89 29.05 -9.14
N TYR A 12 8.12 29.82 -9.91
CA TYR A 12 8.26 31.28 -9.94
C TYR A 12 7.64 31.99 -8.71
N TYR A 13 6.64 31.39 -8.07
CA TYR A 13 5.98 31.98 -6.90
C TYR A 13 6.71 31.67 -5.58
N VAL A 14 7.47 30.57 -5.54
CA VAL A 14 8.26 30.13 -4.37
C VAL A 14 9.55 30.94 -4.21
N ALA A 15 10.06 31.56 -5.27
CA ALA A 15 11.38 32.20 -5.25
C ALA A 15 11.43 33.62 -4.65
N GLU A 16 10.33 34.39 -4.54
CA GLU A 16 10.47 35.86 -4.37
C GLU A 16 10.01 36.52 -3.05
N LYS A 17 9.35 35.87 -2.08
CA LYS A 17 8.99 36.59 -0.82
C LYS A 17 9.04 35.75 0.45
N ALA A 18 10.16 35.91 1.15
CA ALA A 18 10.52 35.46 2.48
C ALA A 18 9.38 35.22 3.51
N GLY A 19 9.59 34.16 4.29
CA GLY A 19 9.29 34.13 5.73
C GLY A 19 8.15 33.20 6.12
N ASP A 20 7.02 33.78 6.52
CA ASP A 20 5.96 33.03 7.22
C ASP A 20 4.60 33.10 6.51
N LYS A 21 4.37 34.09 5.63
CA LYS A 21 3.10 34.23 4.89
C LYS A 21 2.92 33.25 3.73
N LEU A 22 4.03 32.71 3.19
CA LEU A 22 4.01 31.76 2.07
C LEU A 22 3.53 30.37 2.49
N VAL A 23 3.81 29.97 3.74
CA VAL A 23 3.40 28.69 4.30
C VAL A 23 1.89 28.67 4.48
N ASP A 24 1.34 29.68 5.15
CA ASP A 24 -0.11 29.80 5.33
C ASP A 24 -0.81 29.95 3.99
N SER A 25 -0.24 30.73 3.05
CA SER A 25 -0.80 30.86 1.70
C SER A 25 -0.69 29.58 0.87
N GLY A 26 0.38 28.80 1.03
CA GLY A 26 0.62 27.56 0.30
C GLY A 26 -0.23 26.40 0.82
N VAL A 27 -0.43 26.32 2.14
CA VAL A 27 -1.34 25.39 2.80
C VAL A 27 -2.79 25.79 2.52
N GLU A 28 -3.17 27.07 2.64
CA GLU A 28 -4.51 27.52 2.24
C GLU A 28 -4.73 27.32 0.74
N TRP A 29 -3.72 27.48 -0.11
CA TRP A 29 -3.83 27.23 -1.54
C TRP A 29 -3.96 25.73 -1.85
N LEU A 30 -3.20 24.85 -1.19
CA LEU A 30 -3.35 23.39 -1.29
C LEU A 30 -4.73 22.95 -0.77
N GLU A 31 -5.15 23.46 0.38
CA GLU A 31 -6.46 23.19 0.96
C GLU A 31 -7.60 23.66 0.04
N LYS A 32 -7.47 24.87 -0.50
CA LYS A 32 -8.53 25.53 -1.27
C LYS A 32 -8.55 25.16 -2.74
N ASN A 33 -7.44 24.76 -3.35
CA ASN A 33 -7.38 24.40 -4.78
C ASN A 33 -7.24 22.90 -5.04
N VAL A 34 -6.61 22.16 -4.14
CA VAL A 34 -6.28 20.74 -4.33
C VAL A 34 -7.20 19.87 -3.47
N ILE A 35 -7.30 20.13 -2.15
CA ILE A 35 -8.17 19.40 -1.21
C ILE A 35 -9.65 19.73 -1.39
N SER A 36 -10.00 20.98 -1.74
CA SER A 36 -11.40 21.36 -1.96
C SER A 36 -11.99 20.75 -3.23
N ARG A 37 -11.14 20.50 -4.25
CA ARG A 37 -11.57 19.91 -5.53
C ARG A 37 -11.66 18.39 -5.47
N TRP A 38 -10.74 17.71 -4.77
CA TRP A 38 -10.67 16.25 -4.75
C TRP A 38 -10.92 15.67 -3.34
N ASN A 39 -12.04 14.96 -3.22
CA ASN A 39 -12.54 14.17 -2.08
C ASN A 39 -11.87 14.45 -0.72
N LYS A 40 -12.30 15.55 -0.06
CA LYS A 40 -11.82 16.09 1.23
C LYS A 40 -11.51 15.03 2.30
N HIS A 41 -12.26 13.93 2.31
CA HIS A 41 -12.06 12.82 3.24
C HIS A 41 -10.73 12.07 3.01
N ARG A 42 -10.42 11.66 1.78
CA ARG A 42 -9.19 10.92 1.46
C ARG A 42 -7.95 11.75 1.75
N GLY A 43 -7.98 13.01 1.33
CA GLY A 43 -6.90 13.97 1.62
C GLY A 43 -6.67 14.11 3.12
N ARG A 44 -7.74 14.24 3.92
CA ARG A 44 -7.63 14.32 5.38
C ARG A 44 -6.99 13.07 5.99
N GLN A 45 -7.38 11.87 5.54
CA GLN A 45 -6.79 10.62 6.02
C GLN A 45 -5.30 10.55 5.69
N PHE A 46 -4.91 10.92 4.46
CA PHE A 46 -3.52 10.99 4.04
C PHE A 46 -2.71 11.97 4.88
N PHE A 47 -3.11 13.25 4.95
CA PHE A 47 -2.33 14.28 5.64
C PHE A 47 -2.25 14.03 7.16
N SER A 48 -3.33 13.58 7.79
CA SER A 48 -3.33 13.23 9.21
C SER A 48 -2.30 12.12 9.48
N GLN A 49 -2.36 11.04 8.69
CA GLN A 49 -1.44 9.92 8.87
C GLN A 49 0.01 10.31 8.53
N LEU A 50 0.23 11.16 7.53
CA LEU A 50 1.56 11.61 7.12
C LEU A 50 2.22 12.40 8.25
N VAL A 51 1.50 13.37 8.82
CA VAL A 51 1.99 14.14 9.98
C VAL A 51 2.32 13.23 11.15
N ASP A 52 1.46 12.28 11.46
CA ASP A 52 1.69 11.36 12.57
C ASP A 52 2.94 10.49 12.34
N GLU A 53 3.20 10.07 11.11
CA GLU A 53 4.43 9.33 10.80
C GLU A 53 5.68 10.21 10.85
N LEU A 54 5.62 11.45 10.36
CA LEU A 54 6.75 12.38 10.45
C LEU A 54 7.10 12.71 11.92
N ARG A 55 6.09 12.93 12.77
CA ARG A 55 6.29 13.14 14.21
C ARG A 55 7.00 11.96 14.88
N LYS A 56 6.63 10.72 14.52
CA LYS A 56 7.29 9.51 15.04
C LYS A 56 8.75 9.39 14.59
N GLN A 57 9.15 10.06 13.52
CA GLN A 57 10.50 10.00 12.97
C GLN A 57 11.45 11.04 13.56
N GLU A 58 10.96 12.25 13.88
CA GLU A 58 11.80 13.34 14.41
C GLU A 58 12.21 13.14 15.89
N ASP A 59 11.76 12.06 16.58
CA ASP A 59 12.02 11.78 18.02
C ASP A 59 11.70 12.98 18.94
N VAL A 60 10.75 13.80 18.52
CA VAL A 60 10.35 15.00 19.24
C VAL A 60 9.39 14.56 20.34
N ARG A 61 9.91 14.45 21.56
CA ARG A 61 9.14 14.38 22.83
C ARG A 61 8.25 15.61 23.09
N TYR A 62 8.12 16.53 22.13
CA TYR A 62 7.28 17.70 22.24
C TYR A 62 6.00 17.50 21.42
N GLU A 63 4.93 17.33 22.17
CA GLU A 63 3.56 17.53 21.73
C GLU A 63 3.44 18.86 20.97
N SER A 64 2.60 18.90 19.94
CA SER A 64 2.07 20.11 19.30
C SER A 64 2.79 20.77 18.11
N ALA A 65 3.60 20.08 17.30
CA ALA A 65 3.88 20.61 15.95
C ALA A 65 2.60 20.53 15.10
N THR A 66 1.96 21.65 14.78
CA THR A 66 0.70 21.64 14.00
C THR A 66 0.93 21.12 12.57
N LEU A 67 -0.11 20.57 11.91
CA LEU A 67 -0.04 20.10 10.50
C LEU A 67 0.60 21.17 9.60
N ASN A 68 0.29 22.43 9.85
CA ASN A 68 0.79 23.58 9.10
C ASN A 68 2.31 23.76 9.29
N GLU A 69 2.84 23.59 10.50
CA GLU A 69 4.29 23.72 10.78
C GLU A 69 5.11 22.59 10.15
N LEU A 70 4.57 21.37 10.11
CA LEU A 70 5.23 20.23 9.45
C LEU A 70 5.16 20.35 7.93
N LEU A 71 4.03 20.77 7.38
CA LEU A 71 3.92 21.11 5.96
C LEU A 71 4.86 22.27 5.60
N ALA A 72 5.01 23.28 6.48
CA ALA A 72 5.95 24.39 6.29
C ALA A 72 7.40 23.92 6.14
N LYS A 73 7.82 22.94 6.95
CA LYS A 73 9.16 22.36 6.89
C LYS A 73 9.35 21.56 5.60
N VAL A 74 8.34 20.78 5.20
CA VAL A 74 8.35 19.94 4.00
C VAL A 74 8.36 20.78 2.72
N ILE A 75 7.64 21.89 2.69
CA ILE A 75 7.54 22.79 1.52
C ILE A 75 8.85 23.55 1.24
N LYS A 76 9.82 23.56 2.17
CA LYS A 76 11.11 24.24 1.95
C LYS A 76 11.99 23.58 0.87
N GLY A 77 11.70 22.35 0.47
CA GLY A 77 12.40 21.67 -0.62
C GLY A 77 11.52 21.47 -1.85
N ASP A 78 12.05 21.82 -3.03
CA ASP A 78 11.36 21.64 -4.32
C ASP A 78 11.06 20.17 -4.61
N LYS A 79 11.92 19.27 -4.12
CA LYS A 79 11.80 17.81 -4.30
C LYS A 79 10.64 17.26 -3.47
N GLU A 80 10.63 17.53 -2.18
CA GLU A 80 9.62 17.06 -1.22
C GLU A 80 8.23 17.60 -1.57
N THR A 81 8.17 18.85 -2.04
CA THR A 81 6.95 19.45 -2.56
C THR A 81 6.42 18.68 -3.78
N SER A 82 7.29 18.34 -4.73
CA SER A 82 6.92 17.57 -5.92
C SER A 82 6.44 16.16 -5.58
N GLU A 83 7.13 15.47 -4.67
CA GLU A 83 6.75 14.14 -4.18
C GLU A 83 5.42 14.18 -3.41
N LEU A 84 5.16 15.24 -2.64
CA LEU A 84 3.90 15.44 -1.95
C LEU A 84 2.74 15.61 -2.94
N PHE A 85 2.95 16.35 -4.03
CA PHE A 85 1.94 16.50 -5.08
C PHE A 85 1.64 15.18 -5.78
N ASP A 86 2.67 14.39 -6.12
CA ASP A 86 2.45 13.08 -6.74
C ASP A 86 1.73 12.13 -5.77
N ALA A 87 2.16 12.06 -4.51
CA ALA A 87 1.48 11.28 -3.48
C ALA A 87 0.01 11.67 -3.34
N TYR A 88 -0.29 12.97 -3.33
CA TYR A 88 -1.67 13.44 -3.25
C TYR A 88 -2.49 13.06 -4.50
N ARG A 89 -1.89 13.12 -5.69
CA ARG A 89 -2.53 12.64 -6.93
C ARG A 89 -2.92 11.16 -6.82
N ARG A 90 -2.02 10.33 -6.28
CA ARG A 90 -2.29 8.90 -6.01
C ARG A 90 -3.43 8.72 -5.02
N VAL A 91 -3.43 9.46 -3.92
CA VAL A 91 -4.50 9.45 -2.90
C VAL A 91 -5.86 9.76 -3.51
N ALA A 92 -5.93 10.71 -4.45
CA ALA A 92 -7.18 11.03 -5.10
C ALA A 92 -7.70 9.90 -6.00
N LEU A 93 -6.79 9.14 -6.62
CA LEU A 93 -7.09 8.00 -7.49
C LEU A 93 -7.31 6.68 -6.73
N CYS A 94 -6.96 6.61 -5.43
CA CYS A 94 -7.19 5.43 -4.61
C CYS A 94 -8.64 4.93 -4.68
N ALA A 95 -8.82 3.61 -4.82
CA ALA A 95 -10.11 2.96 -4.68
C ALA A 95 -10.62 3.05 -3.23
N SER A 96 -9.72 2.86 -2.26
CA SER A 96 -9.99 3.00 -0.83
C SER A 96 -10.31 4.47 -0.45
N LYS A 97 -11.18 4.64 0.56
CA LYS A 97 -11.48 5.96 1.14
C LYS A 97 -10.68 6.24 2.40
N ASP A 98 -10.24 5.19 3.08
CA ASP A 98 -9.61 5.27 4.39
C ASP A 98 -8.22 4.65 4.41
N ILE A 99 -8.11 3.33 4.25
CA ILE A 99 -6.87 2.59 4.46
C ILE A 99 -5.80 2.93 3.41
N GLY A 100 -6.15 2.98 2.13
CA GLY A 100 -5.24 3.27 1.02
C GLY A 100 -4.52 4.63 1.19
N PRO A 101 -5.26 5.75 1.38
CA PRO A 101 -4.65 7.04 1.67
C PRO A 101 -3.66 7.01 2.85
N MET A 102 -4.00 6.29 3.93
CA MET A 102 -3.12 6.15 5.09
C MET A 102 -1.87 5.30 4.77
N VAL A 103 -2.00 4.24 3.99
CA VAL A 103 -0.87 3.41 3.54
C VAL A 103 0.10 4.25 2.69
N ILE A 104 -0.41 5.05 1.75
CA ILE A 104 0.43 5.95 0.92
C ILE A 104 1.17 6.95 1.81
N ALA A 105 0.49 7.56 2.78
CA ALA A 105 1.11 8.49 3.71
C ALA A 105 2.31 7.88 4.46
N VAL A 106 2.17 6.62 4.91
CA VAL A 106 3.25 5.90 5.57
C VAL A 106 4.45 5.68 4.64
N PHE A 107 4.21 5.28 3.39
CA PHE A 107 5.30 5.04 2.45
C PHE A 107 6.03 6.32 2.05
N VAL A 108 5.31 7.42 1.84
CA VAL A 108 5.90 8.74 1.58
C VAL A 108 6.77 9.18 2.76
N ALA A 109 6.25 9.10 3.99
CA ALA A 109 7.04 9.40 5.18
C ALA A 109 8.30 8.54 5.26
N ALA A 110 8.22 7.27 4.88
CA ALA A 110 9.37 6.37 4.88
C ALA A 110 10.42 6.73 3.82
N LEU A 111 10.00 7.22 2.64
CA LEU A 111 10.89 7.72 1.59
C LEU A 111 11.62 8.98 2.05
N TRP A 112 10.90 9.96 2.58
CA TRP A 112 11.48 11.20 3.10
C TRP A 112 12.48 10.95 4.23
N LYS A 113 12.16 10.04 5.15
CA LYS A 113 13.09 9.65 6.21
C LYS A 113 14.43 9.14 5.67
N LYS A 114 14.37 8.38 4.58
CA LYS A 114 15.56 7.79 3.95
C LYS A 114 16.24 8.75 2.98
N ASN A 115 15.61 9.88 2.66
CA ASN A 115 16.03 10.81 1.61
C ASN A 115 16.31 10.09 0.27
N ILE A 116 15.43 9.16 -0.11
CA ILE A 116 15.51 8.41 -1.37
C ILE A 116 14.25 8.63 -2.21
N GLU A 117 14.39 8.46 -3.53
CA GLU A 117 13.26 8.44 -4.47
C GLU A 117 12.62 7.05 -4.49
N ALA A 118 11.35 6.98 -4.91
CA ALA A 118 10.65 5.72 -5.08
C ALA A 118 11.29 4.89 -6.20
N GLY A 119 11.76 3.70 -5.87
CA GLY A 119 12.18 2.71 -6.87
C GLY A 119 11.00 1.83 -7.31
N ASP A 120 11.28 0.83 -8.14
CA ASP A 120 10.26 -0.08 -8.69
C ASP A 120 9.41 -0.77 -7.61
N GLU A 121 10.01 -1.15 -6.48
CA GLU A 121 9.29 -1.80 -5.39
C GLU A 121 8.37 -0.81 -4.65
N GLU A 122 8.81 0.43 -4.42
CA GLU A 122 7.97 1.48 -3.84
C GLU A 122 6.82 1.88 -4.76
N GLU A 123 7.08 1.97 -6.07
CA GLU A 123 6.03 2.20 -7.07
C GLU A 123 5.00 1.07 -7.07
N GLN A 124 5.45 -0.18 -7.01
CA GLN A 124 4.57 -1.34 -6.88
C GLN A 124 3.69 -1.27 -5.62
N LEU A 125 4.24 -0.81 -4.49
CA LEU A 125 3.50 -0.62 -3.25
C LEU A 125 2.46 0.51 -3.35
N PHE A 126 2.81 1.63 -3.99
CA PHE A 126 1.86 2.71 -4.24
C PHE A 126 0.71 2.26 -5.15
N MET A 127 1.03 1.57 -6.25
CA MET A 127 0.00 1.01 -7.15
C MET A 127 -0.92 0.03 -6.42
N ALA A 128 -0.38 -0.80 -5.52
CA ALA A 128 -1.18 -1.70 -4.70
C ALA A 128 -2.10 -0.92 -3.75
N ALA A 129 -1.59 0.13 -3.12
CA ALA A 129 -2.38 0.97 -2.22
C ALA A 129 -3.49 1.74 -2.94
N GLU A 130 -3.28 2.10 -4.21
CA GLU A 130 -4.26 2.72 -5.08
C GLU A 130 -5.36 1.74 -5.53
N ALA A 131 -4.99 0.51 -5.89
CA ALA A 131 -5.90 -0.47 -6.50
C ALA A 131 -6.87 -1.15 -5.50
N LEU A 132 -6.46 -1.27 -4.23
CA LEU A 132 -7.25 -1.94 -3.20
C LEU A 132 -8.30 -0.98 -2.59
N ASN A 133 -9.53 -1.46 -2.46
CA ASN A 133 -10.55 -0.78 -1.65
C ASN A 133 -10.42 -1.20 -0.17
N ASP A 134 -11.17 -0.53 0.73
CA ASP A 134 -11.08 -0.81 2.17
C ASP A 134 -11.43 -2.26 2.55
N ARG A 135 -12.37 -2.89 1.84
CA ARG A 135 -12.72 -4.30 2.04
C ARG A 135 -11.59 -5.22 1.59
N ASP A 136 -10.99 -4.93 0.43
CA ASP A 136 -9.86 -5.70 -0.09
C ASP A 136 -8.68 -5.67 0.89
N PHE A 137 -8.38 -4.50 1.48
CA PHE A 137 -7.35 -4.39 2.52
C PHE A 137 -7.66 -5.26 3.73
N VAL A 138 -8.88 -5.21 4.25
CA VAL A 138 -9.28 -6.02 5.41
C VAL A 138 -9.19 -7.52 5.10
N ASP A 139 -9.69 -7.93 3.93
CA ASP A 139 -9.64 -9.32 3.49
C ASP A 139 -8.20 -9.79 3.26
N PHE A 140 -7.34 -8.95 2.67
CA PHE A 140 -5.91 -9.21 2.49
C PHE A 140 -5.18 -9.36 3.83
N ILE A 141 -5.38 -8.43 4.76
CA ILE A 141 -4.75 -8.47 6.09
C ILE A 141 -5.12 -9.76 6.81
N ARG A 142 -6.42 -10.10 6.84
CA ARG A 142 -6.89 -11.34 7.46
C ARG A 142 -6.26 -12.56 6.81
N TRP A 143 -6.36 -12.66 5.49
CA TRP A 143 -5.80 -13.80 4.75
C TRP A 143 -4.29 -13.94 4.99
N PHE A 144 -3.53 -12.86 4.86
CA PHE A 144 -2.08 -12.89 5.03
C PHE A 144 -1.69 -13.32 6.45
N THR A 145 -2.35 -12.78 7.48
CA THR A 145 -2.08 -13.16 8.88
C THR A 145 -2.38 -14.64 9.11
N GLU A 146 -3.56 -15.13 8.72
CA GLU A 146 -3.95 -16.53 8.89
C GLU A 146 -2.96 -17.49 8.21
N LYS A 147 -2.51 -17.16 6.99
CA LYS A 147 -1.59 -18.02 6.23
C LYS A 147 -0.15 -17.91 6.70
N SER A 148 0.30 -16.73 7.11
CA SER A 148 1.63 -16.56 7.69
C SER A 148 1.77 -17.32 9.02
N GLU A 149 0.73 -17.32 9.87
CA GLU A 149 0.72 -18.10 11.11
C GLU A 149 0.77 -19.60 10.81
N ALA A 150 -0.05 -20.08 9.87
CA ALA A 150 -0.05 -21.47 9.46
C ALA A 150 1.30 -21.93 8.86
N ALA A 151 1.98 -21.04 8.13
CA ALA A 151 3.30 -21.31 7.57
C ALA A 151 4.41 -21.35 8.65
N ASN A 152 4.34 -20.47 9.65
CA ASN A 152 5.32 -20.42 10.74
C ASN A 152 5.11 -21.54 11.78
N THR A 153 3.90 -22.08 11.89
CA THR A 153 3.57 -23.19 12.80
C THR A 153 2.96 -24.37 12.02
N PRO A 154 3.76 -25.05 11.19
CA PRO A 154 3.25 -26.13 10.35
C PRO A 154 2.77 -27.28 11.22
N LYS A 155 1.48 -27.62 11.11
CA LYS A 155 0.86 -28.71 11.89
C LYS A 155 1.46 -30.09 11.59
N HIS A 156 2.08 -30.26 10.42
CA HIS A 156 2.73 -31.51 10.01
C HIS A 156 4.02 -31.23 9.25
N GLU A 157 5.08 -31.99 9.54
CA GLU A 157 6.40 -31.83 8.93
C GLU A 157 6.42 -32.08 7.40
N ASN A 158 5.48 -32.91 6.91
CA ASN A 158 5.33 -33.23 5.49
C ASN A 158 4.61 -32.14 4.67
N LEU A 159 4.07 -31.10 5.32
CA LEU A 159 3.41 -29.96 4.65
C LEU A 159 4.40 -28.83 4.32
N LYS A 160 5.71 -29.06 4.39
CA LYS A 160 6.72 -28.08 3.98
C LYS A 160 6.47 -27.66 2.53
N LEU A 161 6.04 -26.41 2.38
CA LEU A 161 5.83 -25.74 1.11
C LEU A 161 7.16 -25.66 0.35
N PRO A 162 7.11 -25.66 -1.00
CA PRO A 162 8.33 -25.53 -1.79
C PRO A 162 9.02 -24.19 -1.51
N ASP A 163 10.34 -24.24 -1.37
CA ASP A 163 11.15 -23.02 -1.36
C ASP A 163 11.30 -22.50 -2.80
N VAL A 164 11.02 -21.21 -2.98
CA VAL A 164 11.10 -20.52 -4.28
C VAL A 164 11.84 -19.21 -4.06
N PRO A 165 13.01 -19.01 -4.71
CA PRO A 165 13.78 -17.78 -4.54
C PRO A 165 12.93 -16.52 -4.78
N GLY A 166 12.99 -15.58 -3.83
CA GLY A 166 12.25 -14.31 -3.91
C GLY A 166 10.77 -14.38 -3.52
N LEU A 167 10.22 -15.57 -3.25
CA LEU A 167 8.84 -15.74 -2.79
C LEU A 167 8.81 -16.32 -1.38
N ARG A 168 7.92 -15.78 -0.55
CA ARG A 168 7.44 -16.47 0.63
C ARG A 168 6.17 -17.23 0.23
N VAL A 169 6.29 -18.52 -0.01
CA VAL A 169 5.12 -19.35 -0.33
C VAL A 169 4.29 -19.49 0.95
N LEU A 170 3.06 -18.96 0.94
CA LEU A 170 2.19 -19.00 2.11
C LEU A 170 1.12 -20.10 2.03
N GLU A 171 0.69 -20.48 0.82
CA GLU A 171 -0.48 -21.35 0.70
C GLU A 171 -0.47 -22.25 -0.55
N LEU A 172 -0.78 -23.53 -0.33
CA LEU A 172 -1.32 -24.44 -1.34
C LEU A 172 -2.83 -24.18 -1.46
N VAL A 173 -3.27 -23.67 -2.60
CA VAL A 173 -4.66 -23.30 -2.86
C VAL A 173 -5.37 -24.47 -3.53
N THR A 174 -6.56 -24.79 -3.04
CA THR A 174 -7.47 -25.76 -3.65
C THR A 174 -8.70 -25.03 -4.15
N ALA A 175 -9.17 -25.39 -5.35
CA ALA A 175 -10.37 -24.80 -5.92
C ALA A 175 -11.56 -25.03 -4.98
N LYS A 176 -12.33 -23.98 -4.65
CA LYS A 176 -13.50 -24.13 -3.78
C LYS A 176 -14.55 -25.07 -4.39
N ALA A 177 -14.67 -25.07 -5.72
CA ALA A 177 -15.58 -25.92 -6.46
C ALA A 177 -15.33 -27.42 -6.21
N THR A 178 -14.10 -27.81 -5.90
CA THR A 178 -13.72 -29.21 -5.67
C THR A 178 -13.52 -29.53 -4.20
N ARG A 179 -13.62 -28.56 -3.29
CA ARG A 179 -13.39 -28.77 -1.85
C ARG A 179 -14.29 -29.91 -1.35
N ASN A 180 -13.67 -30.99 -0.85
CA ASN A 180 -14.27 -32.27 -0.43
C ASN A 180 -14.60 -33.29 -1.55
N THR A 181 -14.11 -33.09 -2.76
CA THR A 181 -14.16 -34.10 -3.84
C THR A 181 -12.81 -34.82 -3.97
N PHE A 182 -12.84 -36.04 -4.49
CA PHE A 182 -11.65 -36.89 -4.64
C PHE A 182 -10.67 -36.40 -5.72
N HIS A 183 -11.08 -35.50 -6.61
CA HIS A 183 -10.30 -35.03 -7.77
C HIS A 183 -10.02 -33.52 -7.72
N ASN A 184 -9.30 -33.08 -6.70
CA ASN A 184 -8.98 -31.65 -6.48
C ASN A 184 -7.93 -31.07 -7.44
N GLY A 185 -7.19 -31.89 -8.18
CA GLY A 185 -5.96 -31.44 -8.87
C GLY A 185 -6.09 -31.17 -10.37
N GLU A 186 -7.29 -31.29 -10.95
CA GLU A 186 -7.54 -31.02 -12.37
C GLU A 186 -8.33 -29.72 -12.61
N THR A 187 -8.90 -29.13 -11.55
CA THR A 187 -9.75 -27.95 -11.67
C THR A 187 -8.91 -26.67 -11.54
N PRO A 188 -8.96 -25.76 -12.53
CA PRO A 188 -8.30 -24.47 -12.42
C PRO A 188 -8.77 -23.71 -11.18
N ILE A 189 -7.84 -23.12 -10.44
CA ILE A 189 -8.20 -22.20 -9.36
C ILE A 189 -8.65 -20.86 -9.92
N ASN A 190 -9.60 -20.23 -9.24
CA ASN A 190 -9.98 -18.84 -9.45
C ASN A 190 -9.56 -18.05 -8.23
N LEU A 191 -8.51 -17.22 -8.36
CA LEU A 191 -7.96 -16.45 -7.25
C LEU A 191 -8.98 -15.52 -6.59
N PHE A 192 -9.93 -14.97 -7.35
CA PHE A 192 -10.96 -14.10 -6.79
C PHE A 192 -11.84 -14.86 -5.79
N THR A 193 -12.29 -16.06 -6.16
CA THR A 193 -13.18 -16.86 -5.33
C THR A 193 -12.43 -17.66 -4.30
N ASP A 194 -11.28 -18.24 -4.64
CA ASP A 194 -10.57 -19.23 -3.84
C ASP A 194 -9.65 -18.59 -2.80
N VAL A 195 -9.06 -17.44 -3.12
CA VAL A 195 -8.18 -16.67 -2.23
C VAL A 195 -8.91 -15.44 -1.69
N GLY A 196 -9.42 -14.60 -2.58
CA GLY A 196 -10.20 -13.41 -2.24
C GLY A 196 -10.19 -12.35 -3.33
N ALA A 197 -11.11 -11.38 -3.23
CA ALA A 197 -11.29 -10.33 -4.24
C ALA A 197 -10.05 -9.45 -4.45
N PHE A 198 -9.20 -9.34 -3.43
CA PHE A 198 -7.93 -8.62 -3.49
C PHE A 198 -6.88 -9.34 -4.35
N ALA A 199 -6.95 -10.67 -4.45
CA ALA A 199 -5.85 -11.48 -4.95
C ALA A 199 -5.54 -11.25 -6.44
N PRO A 200 -6.51 -11.17 -7.36
CA PRO A 200 -6.23 -10.85 -8.75
C PRO A 200 -5.59 -9.47 -8.94
N LYS A 201 -5.99 -8.49 -8.12
CA LYS A 201 -5.43 -7.13 -8.17
C LYS A 201 -3.97 -7.13 -7.79
N LEU A 202 -3.63 -7.79 -6.69
CA LEU A 202 -2.25 -7.89 -6.22
C LEU A 202 -1.40 -8.80 -7.13
N GLN A 203 -2.00 -9.81 -7.78
CA GLN A 203 -1.31 -10.62 -8.77
C GLN A 203 -0.91 -9.79 -10.00
N ASN A 204 -1.83 -8.99 -10.54
CA ASN A 204 -1.57 -8.15 -11.71
C ASN A 204 -0.44 -7.14 -11.46
N LEU A 205 -0.26 -6.76 -10.20
CA LEU A 205 0.82 -5.87 -9.77
C LEU A 205 2.11 -6.61 -9.43
N GLY A 206 2.15 -7.94 -9.46
CA GLY A 206 3.31 -8.74 -9.05
C GLY A 206 3.56 -8.77 -7.54
N VAL A 207 2.60 -8.32 -6.73
CA VAL A 207 2.66 -8.37 -5.26
C VAL A 207 2.34 -9.79 -4.78
N LEU A 208 1.43 -10.47 -5.45
CA LEU A 208 1.19 -11.90 -5.31
C LEU A 208 1.63 -12.64 -6.57
N VAL A 209 2.08 -13.88 -6.41
CA VAL A 209 2.44 -14.75 -7.54
C VAL A 209 1.68 -16.05 -7.42
N HIS A 210 0.88 -16.36 -8.43
CA HIS A 210 0.29 -17.68 -8.59
C HIS A 210 1.17 -18.52 -9.51
N PHE A 211 1.46 -19.75 -9.08
CA PHE A 211 2.18 -20.73 -9.88
C PHE A 211 1.67 -22.14 -9.61
N THR A 212 2.01 -23.07 -10.48
CA THR A 212 1.62 -24.48 -10.37
C THR A 212 2.84 -25.38 -10.30
N ARG A 213 2.73 -26.52 -9.63
CA ARG A 213 3.72 -27.61 -9.69
C ARG A 213 3.02 -28.95 -9.88
N PRO A 214 3.68 -29.94 -10.49
CA PRO A 214 3.18 -31.31 -10.48
C PRO A 214 2.97 -31.79 -9.04
N ALA A 215 1.84 -32.44 -8.77
CA ALA A 215 1.51 -32.91 -7.44
C ALA A 215 2.47 -34.02 -7.00
N ARG A 216 2.82 -34.05 -5.70
CA ARG A 216 3.63 -35.14 -5.14
C ARG A 216 2.76 -36.41 -5.05
N GLY A 217 3.05 -37.44 -5.85
CA GLY A 217 2.34 -38.72 -5.74
C GLY A 217 2.07 -39.55 -7.00
N GLY A 218 2.68 -39.23 -8.14
CA GLY A 218 2.76 -40.18 -9.28
C GLY A 218 1.71 -40.03 -10.37
N ASP A 219 0.70 -39.16 -10.21
CA ASP A 219 -0.17 -38.78 -11.33
C ASP A 219 0.45 -37.57 -12.07
N PRO A 220 0.95 -37.75 -13.31
CA PRO A 220 1.60 -36.69 -14.09
C PRO A 220 0.63 -35.60 -14.54
N HIS A 221 -0.69 -35.82 -14.48
CA HIS A 221 -1.70 -34.85 -14.89
C HIS A 221 -2.19 -33.96 -13.73
N ARG A 222 -1.87 -34.32 -12.49
CA ARG A 222 -2.30 -33.60 -11.31
C ARG A 222 -1.38 -32.40 -11.03
N VAL A 223 -1.97 -31.21 -10.87
CA VAL A 223 -1.24 -29.99 -10.52
C VAL A 223 -1.67 -29.43 -9.17
N ASP A 224 -0.69 -29.03 -8.38
CA ASP A 224 -0.86 -28.29 -7.14
C ASP A 224 -0.70 -26.79 -7.43
N HIS A 225 -1.65 -25.98 -6.98
CA HIS A 225 -1.65 -24.53 -7.20
C HIS A 225 -1.15 -23.81 -5.95
N PHE A 226 -0.18 -22.93 -6.10
CA PHE A 226 0.42 -22.19 -4.99
C PHE A 226 0.22 -20.69 -5.17
N VAL A 227 0.02 -20.00 -4.06
CA VAL A 227 0.09 -18.54 -4.00
C VAL A 227 1.26 -18.15 -3.13
N GLY A 228 2.26 -17.56 -3.77
CA GLY A 228 3.42 -16.95 -3.14
C GLY A 228 3.20 -15.46 -2.93
N VAL A 229 3.76 -14.95 -1.84
CA VAL A 229 3.81 -13.51 -1.55
C VAL A 229 5.22 -13.00 -1.76
N THR A 230 5.37 -11.83 -2.37
CA THR A 230 6.67 -11.17 -2.54
C THR A 230 7.03 -10.36 -1.29
N ASN A 231 8.24 -9.79 -1.26
CA ASN A 231 8.62 -8.84 -0.22
C ASN A 231 7.70 -7.60 -0.19
N ALA A 232 7.23 -7.15 -1.36
CA ALA A 232 6.26 -6.06 -1.44
C ALA A 232 4.95 -6.42 -0.70
N ALA A 233 4.45 -7.65 -0.84
CA ALA A 233 3.26 -8.09 -0.09
C ALA A 233 3.48 -8.09 1.42
N VAL A 234 4.66 -8.50 1.89
CA VAL A 234 5.02 -8.45 3.32
C VAL A 234 5.02 -7.01 3.82
N ARG A 235 5.67 -6.09 3.09
CA ARG A 235 5.72 -4.66 3.45
C ARG A 235 4.32 -4.04 3.46
N LEU A 236 3.52 -4.34 2.43
CA LEU A 236 2.14 -3.89 2.33
C LEU A 236 1.31 -4.39 3.51
N HIS A 237 1.42 -5.68 3.87
CA HIS A 237 0.72 -6.26 5.02
C HIS A 237 1.07 -5.57 6.33
N VAL A 238 2.37 -5.37 6.60
CA VAL A 238 2.84 -4.70 7.83
C VAL A 238 2.25 -3.30 7.96
N VAL A 239 2.35 -2.50 6.89
CA VAL A 239 1.83 -1.13 6.89
C VAL A 239 0.32 -1.11 6.99
N ALA A 240 -0.39 -1.87 6.14
CA ALA A 240 -1.84 -1.91 6.10
C ALA A 240 -2.45 -2.39 7.43
N SER A 241 -1.86 -3.40 8.06
CA SER A 241 -2.29 -3.90 9.37
C SER A 241 -2.18 -2.82 10.45
N ARG A 242 -1.06 -2.08 10.45
CA ARG A 242 -0.82 -0.98 11.40
C ARG A 242 -1.85 0.14 11.24
N VAL A 243 -2.08 0.62 10.02
CA VAL A 243 -3.05 1.72 9.81
C VAL A 243 -4.50 1.28 10.02
N ALA A 244 -4.84 0.03 9.67
CA ALA A 244 -6.16 -0.52 9.94
C ALA A 244 -6.45 -0.65 11.46
N ALA A 245 -5.44 -0.97 12.26
CA ALA A 245 -5.55 -0.99 13.72
C ALA A 245 -5.77 0.41 14.31
N VAL A 246 -5.04 1.43 13.84
CA VAL A 246 -5.24 2.83 14.26
C VAL A 246 -6.67 3.29 13.97
N LYS A 247 -7.20 2.96 12.78
CA LYS A 247 -8.58 3.31 12.42
C LYS A 247 -9.61 2.69 13.36
N ARG A 248 -9.45 1.40 13.70
CA ARG A 248 -10.36 0.71 14.63
C ARG A 248 -10.37 1.32 16.02
N ALA A 249 -9.24 1.87 16.48
CA ALA A 249 -9.15 2.53 17.78
C ALA A 249 -9.79 3.93 17.80
N ALA A 250 -9.99 4.55 16.64
CA ALA A 250 -10.55 5.89 16.49
C ALA A 250 -12.08 5.91 16.24
N THR A 251 -12.69 4.75 15.97
CA THR A 251 -14.15 4.53 15.85
C THR A 251 -14.73 3.94 17.12
#